data_AF-A0A518IH67-F1
#
_entry.id   AF-A0A518IH67-F1
#
_cell.length_a   1.000
_cell.length_b   1.000
_cell.length_c   1.000
_cell.angle_alpha   90.00
_cell.angle_beta   90.00
_cell.angle_gamma   90.00
#
_symmetry.space_group_name_H-M   'P 1'
#
loop_
_entity.id
_entity.type
_entity.pdbx_description
1 polymer ?
#
loop_
_entity_poly.entity_id
_entity_poly.type
_entity_poly.pdbx_seq_one_letter_code
_entity_poly.pdbx_strand_id
1 'polypeptide(L)'
;MPDTAPTPEPEESDIVKAALRRSTWAEMKTAEDWWAVWIGGGLLLICFLAMYFSLPADFSDQVTTAKAAGEKVSVHSPLKAWLAKPGSWSDNPLDSIFPPEKNNLLIPLGVVFLISLCAFSIGVKAMQQSVAKFAVGFLGVFLLAALAYILTGQVVVKRYNLEYALWALMIGLVISNTIGTPNWMKPALKTELYIKTGLVVMGASVLFSRLLILGLPGIYVAWVVTPIVLISTYAFGQKILKMESRSLNMVISADMSVCGVSAAIATAASCKAKKEELSFAIGLSLSFTVIMMIVLPAVIKALGIGPILGGAWMGGTIDSTGAVAASGAILGPEAEQVAITIKMIQNILIGVTAFGVAVFWVSFIETKESNIKPDAWEIWYRFPKFVLGFITASAIFSLLYVYLQGGDVVVPAMVKESSKVFRGWFFCLAFISIGLETNFRELAKFLKGGKPLILYVCGQSLNLLLTLLMAWLMFSVFYKDVVNEVFNK
;
A
#
# COMPACT_ATOMS: atom_id res chain seq x y z
N MET A 1 51.25 49.91 -1.87
CA MET A 1 50.13 49.49 -2.73
C MET A 1 50.71 48.81 -3.95
N PRO A 2 50.47 47.51 -4.13
CA PRO A 2 50.42 46.90 -5.45
C PRO A 2 49.01 46.41 -5.76
N ASP A 3 48.56 46.72 -6.98
CA ASP A 3 47.32 46.29 -7.61
C ASP A 3 47.09 44.79 -7.52
N THR A 4 45.99 44.40 -6.89
CA THR A 4 45.41 43.06 -7.03
C THR A 4 44.50 43.05 -8.25
N ALA A 5 44.89 42.30 -9.28
CA ALA A 5 44.07 42.02 -10.45
C ALA A 5 42.69 41.46 -10.03
N PRO A 6 41.60 41.82 -10.75
CA PRO A 6 40.28 41.30 -10.43
C PRO A 6 40.22 39.80 -10.74
N THR A 7 39.75 39.03 -9.77
CA THR A 7 39.35 37.63 -9.95
C THR A 7 38.31 37.54 -11.07
N PRO A 8 38.45 36.61 -12.05
CA PRO A 8 37.48 36.49 -13.11
C PRO A 8 36.12 36.09 -12.52
N GLU A 9 35.08 36.87 -12.81
CA GLU A 9 33.71 36.51 -12.53
C GLU A 9 33.38 35.18 -13.25
N PRO A 10 32.71 34.23 -12.60
CA PRO A 10 32.32 32.99 -13.26
C PRO A 10 31.37 33.32 -14.41
N GLU A 11 31.77 32.95 -15.64
CA GLU A 11 30.99 33.12 -16.85
C GLU A 11 29.58 32.54 -16.70
N GLU A 12 28.60 33.34 -17.11
CA GLU A 12 27.16 33.04 -17.22
C GLU A 12 26.86 31.75 -18.05
N SER A 13 27.86 31.19 -18.73
CA SER A 13 27.76 30.00 -19.58
C SER A 13 27.75 28.66 -18.82
N ASP A 14 28.19 28.62 -17.55
CA ASP A 14 28.18 27.39 -16.74
C ASP A 14 26.93 27.25 -15.85
N ILE A 15 26.17 28.33 -15.64
CA ILE A 15 24.89 28.31 -14.91
C ILE A 15 23.74 27.84 -15.84
N VAL A 16 23.86 28.02 -17.15
CA VAL A 16 22.86 27.60 -18.15
C VAL A 16 22.96 26.12 -18.53
N LYS A 17 23.99 25.38 -18.06
CA LYS A 17 24.02 23.90 -18.08
C LYS A 17 23.14 23.26 -17.00
N ALA A 18 22.28 24.04 -16.34
CA ALA A 18 21.16 23.52 -15.55
C ALA A 18 20.14 22.83 -16.48
N ALA A 19 20.24 21.51 -16.54
CA ALA A 19 19.27 20.57 -17.10
C ALA A 19 18.99 20.72 -18.61
N LEU A 20 19.76 19.98 -19.43
CA LEU A 20 19.21 19.37 -20.63
C LEU A 20 17.94 18.62 -20.24
N ARG A 21 16.78 19.27 -20.39
CA ARG A 21 15.44 18.71 -20.17
C ARG A 21 15.35 17.44 -21.02
N ARG A 22 15.53 16.27 -20.41
CA ARG A 22 15.39 15.00 -21.13
C ARG A 22 13.97 14.97 -21.69
N SER A 23 13.83 14.64 -22.96
CA SER A 23 12.52 14.39 -23.56
C SER A 23 11.79 13.36 -22.70
N THR A 24 10.52 13.60 -22.38
CA THR A 24 9.66 12.68 -21.60
C THR A 24 9.72 11.25 -22.16
N TRP A 25 9.89 11.11 -23.48
CA TRP A 25 10.06 9.83 -24.17
C TRP A 25 11.37 9.10 -23.84
N ALA A 26 12.46 9.82 -23.61
CA ALA A 26 13.74 9.23 -23.20
C ALA A 26 13.70 8.77 -21.72
N GLU A 27 12.98 9.52 -20.87
CA GLU A 27 12.72 9.11 -19.49
C GLU A 27 11.79 7.91 -19.41
N MET A 28 10.73 7.86 -20.23
CA MET A 28 9.84 6.69 -20.30
C MET A 28 10.57 5.37 -20.60
N LYS A 29 11.71 5.44 -21.30
CA LYS A 29 12.51 4.26 -21.63
C LYS A 29 13.48 3.86 -20.51
N THR A 30 13.87 4.77 -19.63
CA THR A 30 15.01 4.57 -18.71
C THR A 30 14.68 4.78 -17.24
N ALA A 31 13.64 5.53 -16.91
CA ALA A 31 13.25 5.83 -15.54
C ALA A 31 12.48 4.67 -14.92
N GLU A 32 12.84 4.33 -13.69
CA GLU A 32 12.24 3.25 -12.93
C GLU A 32 10.73 3.46 -12.72
N ASP A 33 10.30 4.69 -12.45
CA ASP A 33 8.88 5.03 -12.25
C ASP A 33 8.01 4.63 -13.44
N TRP A 34 8.48 4.87 -14.67
CA TRP A 34 7.73 4.51 -15.87
C TRP A 34 7.68 3.00 -16.07
N TRP A 35 8.79 2.30 -15.82
CA TRP A 35 8.81 0.85 -15.87
C TRP A 35 7.90 0.22 -14.81
N ALA A 36 7.77 0.84 -13.64
CA ALA A 36 6.82 0.40 -12.63
C ALA A 36 5.38 0.48 -13.13
N VAL A 37 5.02 1.56 -13.84
CA VAL A 37 3.71 1.74 -14.50
C VAL A 37 3.50 0.72 -15.61
N TRP A 38 4.47 0.52 -16.49
CA TRP A 38 4.35 -0.43 -17.60
C TRP A 38 4.21 -1.87 -17.14
N ILE A 39 5.02 -2.29 -16.17
CA ILE A 39 4.95 -3.64 -15.59
C ILE A 39 3.61 -3.83 -14.89
N GLY A 40 3.21 -2.88 -14.03
CA GLY A 40 1.96 -2.97 -13.28
C GLY A 40 0.73 -2.96 -14.18
N GLY A 41 0.66 -2.03 -15.13
CA GLY A 41 -0.42 -1.92 -16.11
C GLY A 41 -0.49 -3.13 -17.04
N GLY A 42 0.66 -3.63 -17.53
CA GLY A 42 0.74 -4.83 -18.36
C GLY A 42 0.24 -6.08 -17.63
N LEU A 43 0.61 -6.26 -16.36
CA LEU A 43 0.11 -7.37 -15.54
C LEU A 43 -1.40 -7.28 -15.30
N LEU A 44 -1.93 -6.07 -15.03
CA LEU A 44 -3.36 -5.86 -14.88
C LEU A 44 -4.12 -6.16 -16.18
N LEU A 45 -3.57 -5.74 -17.33
CA LEU A 45 -4.14 -6.04 -18.65
C LEU A 45 -4.17 -7.55 -18.89
N ILE A 46 -3.08 -8.27 -18.61
CA ILE A 46 -3.02 -9.73 -18.74
C ILE A 46 -4.07 -10.40 -17.82
N CYS A 47 -4.17 -9.97 -16.56
CA CYS A 47 -5.17 -10.50 -15.63
C CYS A 47 -6.60 -10.26 -16.10
N PHE A 48 -6.87 -9.06 -16.65
CA PHE A 48 -8.18 -8.72 -17.18
C PHE A 48 -8.51 -9.50 -18.46
N LEU A 49 -7.59 -9.57 -19.43
CA LEU A 49 -7.79 -10.32 -20.67
C LEU A 49 -7.97 -11.81 -20.40
N ALA A 50 -7.18 -12.41 -19.51
CA ALA A 50 -7.35 -13.81 -19.11
C ALA A 50 -8.75 -14.05 -18.54
N MET A 51 -9.24 -13.13 -17.70
CA MET A 51 -10.61 -13.19 -17.18
C MET A 51 -11.64 -13.04 -18.29
N TYR A 52 -11.53 -11.99 -19.11
CA TYR A 52 -12.48 -11.66 -20.17
C TYR A 52 -12.63 -12.80 -21.20
N PHE A 53 -11.53 -13.39 -21.65
CA PHE A 53 -11.56 -14.50 -22.61
C PHE A 53 -11.98 -15.84 -22.01
N SER A 54 -11.99 -15.99 -20.69
CA SER A 54 -12.48 -17.21 -20.03
C SER A 54 -14.00 -17.23 -19.83
N LEU A 55 -14.67 -16.09 -20.05
CA LEU A 55 -16.11 -15.97 -19.87
C LEU A 55 -16.86 -16.47 -21.11
N PRO A 56 -18.00 -17.17 -20.94
CA PRO A 56 -18.91 -17.47 -22.04
C PRO A 56 -19.40 -16.22 -22.77
N ALA A 57 -19.73 -16.34 -24.06
CA ALA A 57 -20.21 -15.21 -24.87
C ALA A 57 -21.56 -14.65 -24.38
N ASP A 58 -22.38 -15.48 -23.75
CA ASP A 58 -23.69 -15.16 -23.15
C ASP A 58 -23.60 -14.83 -21.65
N PHE A 59 -22.39 -14.69 -21.10
CA PHE A 59 -22.19 -14.47 -19.67
C PHE A 59 -22.89 -13.21 -19.14
N SER A 60 -22.96 -12.14 -19.94
CA SER A 60 -23.69 -10.92 -19.61
C SER A 60 -25.18 -11.17 -19.37
N ASP A 61 -25.79 -12.02 -20.19
CA ASP A 61 -27.21 -12.36 -20.12
C ASP A 61 -27.48 -13.27 -18.92
N GLN A 62 -26.56 -14.21 -18.64
CA GLN A 62 -26.60 -15.05 -17.44
C GLN A 62 -26.53 -14.21 -16.16
N VAL A 63 -25.61 -13.22 -16.10
CA VAL A 63 -25.51 -12.32 -14.94
C VAL A 63 -26.77 -11.49 -14.76
N THR A 64 -27.34 -10.98 -15.85
CA THR A 64 -28.56 -10.17 -15.80
C THR A 64 -29.76 -11.00 -15.35
N THR A 65 -29.90 -12.21 -15.88
CA THR A 65 -30.98 -13.15 -15.53
C THR A 65 -30.88 -13.60 -14.08
N ALA A 66 -29.69 -14.02 -13.62
CA ALA A 66 -29.47 -14.44 -12.24
C ALA A 66 -29.70 -13.29 -11.25
N LYS A 67 -29.29 -12.07 -11.58
CA LYS A 67 -29.61 -10.89 -10.76
C LYS A 67 -31.10 -10.61 -10.69
N ALA A 68 -31.83 -10.75 -11.79
CA ALA A 68 -33.28 -10.61 -11.80
C ALA A 68 -33.98 -11.67 -10.93
N ALA A 69 -33.38 -12.86 -10.81
CA ALA A 69 -33.82 -13.93 -9.91
C ALA A 69 -33.35 -13.79 -8.46
N GLY A 70 -32.55 -12.76 -8.13
CA GLY A 70 -31.95 -12.57 -6.80
C GLY A 70 -30.81 -13.54 -6.47
N GLU A 71 -30.28 -14.27 -7.47
CA GLU A 71 -29.19 -15.22 -7.29
C GLU A 71 -27.82 -14.53 -7.30
N LYS A 72 -26.91 -15.01 -6.45
CA LYS A 72 -25.52 -14.52 -6.42
C LYS A 72 -24.69 -15.22 -7.48
N VAL A 73 -24.31 -14.49 -8.52
CA VAL A 73 -23.34 -14.98 -9.51
C VAL A 73 -21.92 -14.79 -8.98
N SER A 74 -21.16 -15.88 -8.87
CA SER A 74 -19.74 -15.86 -8.54
C SER A 74 -18.92 -16.36 -9.71
N VAL A 75 -17.91 -15.60 -10.11
CA VAL A 75 -16.91 -16.05 -11.10
C VAL A 75 -15.56 -16.18 -10.42
N HIS A 76 -14.79 -17.16 -10.88
CA HIS A 76 -13.39 -17.34 -10.49
C HIS A 76 -12.46 -16.99 -11.63
N SER A 77 -11.30 -16.42 -11.30
CA SER A 77 -10.27 -16.15 -12.27
C SER A 77 -9.65 -17.47 -12.76
N PRO A 78 -9.44 -17.65 -14.07
CA PRO A 78 -8.74 -18.82 -14.60
C PRO A 78 -7.29 -18.89 -14.10
N LEU A 79 -6.72 -17.75 -13.69
CA LEU A 79 -5.37 -17.65 -13.14
C LEU A 79 -5.28 -18.11 -11.68
N LYS A 80 -6.41 -18.27 -10.97
CA LYS A 80 -6.43 -18.64 -9.54
C LYS A 80 -5.66 -19.94 -9.25
N ALA A 81 -5.76 -20.91 -10.15
CA ALA A 81 -5.06 -22.20 -10.01
C ALA A 81 -3.54 -22.08 -10.22
N TRP A 82 -3.08 -21.02 -10.89
CA TRP A 82 -1.69 -20.81 -11.28
C TRP A 82 -0.97 -19.75 -10.44
N LEU A 83 -1.71 -19.00 -9.64
CA LEU A 83 -1.18 -17.91 -8.82
C LEU A 83 -1.45 -18.21 -7.35
N ALA A 84 -0.38 -18.45 -6.58
CA ALA A 84 -0.51 -18.77 -5.17
C ALA A 84 0.46 -17.98 -4.28
N LYS A 85 0.17 -18.06 -2.99
CA LYS A 85 1.08 -17.75 -1.88
C LYS A 85 1.15 -19.00 -1.00
N PRO A 86 2.23 -19.18 -0.21
CA PRO A 86 2.26 -20.21 0.82
C PRO A 86 0.98 -20.20 1.67
N GLY A 87 0.42 -21.38 1.90
CA GLY A 87 -0.80 -21.60 2.67
C GLY A 87 -0.58 -21.52 4.18
N SER A 88 -1.66 -21.73 4.94
CA SER A 88 -1.58 -21.83 6.39
C SER A 88 -1.13 -23.22 6.84
N TRP A 89 -0.43 -23.28 7.97
CA TRP A 89 0.07 -24.53 8.59
C TRP A 89 0.03 -24.42 10.12
N SER A 90 -0.07 -25.57 10.81
CA SER A 90 -0.03 -25.65 12.27
C SER A 90 1.28 -26.23 12.78
N ASP A 91 1.58 -27.47 12.40
CA ASP A 91 2.67 -28.25 13.00
C ASP A 91 3.87 -28.34 12.05
N ASN A 92 3.62 -28.61 10.75
CA ASN A 92 4.66 -28.72 9.75
C ASN A 92 4.64 -27.53 8.77
N PRO A 93 5.71 -26.70 8.73
CA PRO A 93 5.81 -25.59 7.77
C PRO A 93 5.72 -26.02 6.31
N LEU A 94 6.10 -27.26 5.98
CA LEU A 94 6.02 -27.76 4.60
C LEU A 94 4.59 -27.86 4.08
N ASP A 95 3.59 -27.98 4.96
CA ASP A 95 2.17 -28.04 4.59
C ASP A 95 1.70 -26.72 3.94
N SER A 96 2.45 -25.63 4.15
CA SER A 96 2.21 -24.36 3.46
C SER A 96 2.49 -24.43 1.95
N ILE A 97 3.31 -25.39 1.49
CA ILE A 97 3.63 -25.62 0.07
C ILE A 97 3.03 -26.94 -0.41
N PHE A 98 3.03 -27.96 0.45
CA PHE A 98 2.55 -29.32 0.19
C PHE A 98 1.38 -29.67 1.13
N PRO A 99 0.23 -28.99 1.00
CA PRO A 99 -0.92 -29.25 1.86
C PRO A 99 -1.41 -30.72 1.71
N PRO A 100 -1.70 -31.44 2.80
CA PRO A 100 -2.07 -32.87 2.73
C PRO A 100 -3.33 -33.15 1.91
N GLU A 101 -4.30 -32.24 1.93
CA GLU A 101 -5.63 -32.42 1.32
C GLU A 101 -5.85 -31.57 0.07
N LYS A 102 -4.81 -30.91 -0.47
CA LYS A 102 -4.91 -30.03 -1.64
C LYS A 102 -3.74 -30.25 -2.60
N ASN A 103 -3.89 -29.74 -3.83
CA ASN A 103 -2.77 -29.74 -4.78
C ASN A 103 -1.58 -28.97 -4.21
N ASN A 104 -0.37 -29.47 -4.50
CA ASN A 104 0.85 -28.77 -4.13
C ASN A 104 0.90 -27.38 -4.79
N LEU A 105 1.48 -26.42 -4.07
CA LEU A 105 1.59 -25.03 -4.51
C LEU A 105 2.91 -24.75 -5.22
N LEU A 106 3.74 -25.76 -5.45
CA LEU A 106 5.06 -25.59 -6.06
C LEU A 106 4.96 -25.03 -7.49
N ILE A 107 4.06 -25.58 -8.31
CA ILE A 107 3.82 -25.08 -9.67
C ILE A 107 3.29 -23.63 -9.64
N PRO A 108 2.21 -23.30 -8.91
CA PRO A 108 1.75 -21.93 -8.79
C PRO A 108 2.81 -20.93 -8.28
N LEU A 109 3.62 -21.32 -7.31
CA LEU A 109 4.73 -20.49 -6.80
C LEU A 109 5.81 -20.29 -7.87
N GLY A 110 6.16 -21.34 -8.61
CA GLY A 110 7.07 -21.28 -9.75
C GLY A 110 6.56 -20.37 -10.87
N VAL A 111 5.25 -20.40 -11.16
CA VAL A 111 4.63 -19.50 -12.14
C VAL A 111 4.72 -18.05 -11.69
N VAL A 112 4.38 -17.75 -10.44
CA VAL A 112 4.52 -16.38 -9.89
C VAL A 112 5.98 -15.92 -9.95
N PHE A 113 6.93 -16.78 -9.59
CA PHE A 113 8.35 -16.50 -9.70
C PHE A 113 8.76 -16.16 -11.12
N LEU A 114 8.41 -16.99 -12.11
CA LEU A 114 8.77 -16.79 -13.50
C LEU A 114 8.13 -15.53 -14.09
N ILE A 115 6.84 -15.29 -13.83
CA ILE A 115 6.16 -14.07 -14.29
C ILE A 115 6.84 -12.83 -13.71
N SER A 116 7.12 -12.84 -12.40
CA SER A 116 7.76 -11.70 -11.72
C SER A 116 9.20 -11.49 -12.22
N LEU A 117 9.97 -12.57 -12.35
CA LEU A 117 11.34 -12.52 -12.86
C LEU A 117 11.37 -11.96 -14.28
N CYS A 118 10.52 -12.45 -15.18
CA CYS A 118 10.41 -11.96 -16.55
C CYS A 118 10.03 -10.48 -16.58
N ALA A 119 8.97 -10.11 -15.85
CA ALA A 119 8.46 -8.75 -15.84
C ALA A 119 9.50 -7.73 -15.34
N PHE A 120 10.17 -8.00 -14.21
CA PHE A 120 11.18 -7.10 -13.68
C PHE A 120 12.50 -7.15 -14.47
N SER A 121 12.85 -8.30 -15.07
CA SER A 121 14.03 -8.40 -15.95
C SER A 121 13.91 -7.51 -17.18
N ILE A 122 12.70 -7.32 -17.74
CA ILE A 122 12.47 -6.36 -18.83
C ILE A 122 12.81 -4.94 -18.38
N GLY A 123 12.32 -4.53 -17.19
CA GLY A 123 12.63 -3.21 -16.62
C GLY A 123 14.13 -3.04 -16.34
N VAL A 124 14.78 -4.06 -15.76
CA VAL A 124 16.23 -4.06 -15.48
C VAL A 124 17.06 -3.95 -16.75
N LYS A 125 16.68 -4.67 -17.82
CA LYS A 125 17.33 -4.57 -19.13
C LYS A 125 17.20 -3.17 -19.71
N ALA A 126 16.03 -2.56 -19.61
CA ALA A 126 15.80 -1.22 -20.12
C ALA A 126 16.53 -0.13 -19.31
N MET A 127 16.75 -0.36 -18.02
CA MET A 127 17.63 0.45 -17.17
C MET A 127 19.13 0.17 -17.39
N GLN A 128 19.50 -0.55 -18.45
CA GLN A 128 20.88 -0.89 -18.84
C GLN A 128 21.67 -1.65 -17.76
N GLN A 129 20.97 -2.46 -16.95
CA GLN A 129 21.58 -3.27 -15.91
C GLN A 129 21.66 -4.75 -16.32
N SER A 130 22.58 -5.49 -15.68
CA SER A 130 22.80 -6.91 -16.00
C SER A 130 21.64 -7.78 -15.54
N VAL A 131 20.86 -8.29 -16.50
CA VAL A 131 19.74 -9.22 -16.26
C VAL A 131 20.19 -10.51 -15.59
N ALA A 132 21.35 -11.05 -15.98
CA ALA A 132 21.86 -12.29 -15.40
C ALA A 132 22.16 -12.14 -13.89
N LYS A 133 22.84 -11.04 -13.51
CA LYS A 133 23.12 -10.74 -12.09
C LYS A 133 21.82 -10.48 -11.31
N PHE A 134 20.87 -9.78 -11.93
CA PHE A 134 19.55 -9.58 -11.35
C PHE A 134 18.81 -10.90 -11.11
N ALA A 135 18.77 -11.80 -12.09
CA ALA A 135 18.03 -13.07 -11.99
C ALA A 135 18.54 -13.95 -10.85
N VAL A 136 19.87 -14.04 -10.69
CA VAL A 136 20.49 -14.79 -9.58
C VAL A 136 20.13 -14.18 -8.22
N GLY A 137 20.25 -12.85 -8.10
CA GLY A 137 19.84 -12.16 -6.87
C GLY A 137 18.34 -12.29 -6.59
N PHE A 138 17.51 -12.23 -7.63
CA PHE A 138 16.06 -12.27 -7.55
C PHE A 138 15.58 -13.61 -7.01
N LEU A 139 16.22 -14.72 -7.39
CA LEU A 139 15.96 -16.03 -6.80
C LEU A 139 16.13 -16.00 -5.27
N GLY A 140 17.23 -15.43 -4.78
CA GLY A 140 17.45 -15.28 -3.34
C GLY A 140 16.38 -14.43 -2.64
N VAL A 141 16.09 -13.25 -3.19
CA VAL A 141 15.07 -12.33 -2.63
C VAL A 141 13.68 -12.98 -2.64
N PHE A 142 13.33 -13.70 -3.71
CA PHE A 142 12.05 -14.39 -3.83
C PHE A 142 11.92 -15.55 -2.83
N LEU A 143 12.97 -16.34 -2.62
CA LEU A 143 12.97 -17.41 -1.62
C LEU A 143 12.79 -16.86 -0.21
N LEU A 144 13.44 -15.74 0.13
CA LEU A 144 13.22 -15.07 1.42
C LEU A 144 11.80 -14.49 1.54
N ALA A 145 11.24 -13.96 0.45
CA ALA A 145 9.85 -13.51 0.43
C ALA A 145 8.86 -14.68 0.60
N ALA A 146 9.16 -15.85 0.01
CA ALA A 146 8.40 -17.06 0.22
C ALA A 146 8.49 -17.52 1.69
N LEU A 147 9.68 -17.49 2.29
CA LEU A 147 9.88 -17.77 3.70
C LEU A 147 9.05 -16.82 4.60
N ALA A 148 9.02 -15.52 4.30
CA ALA A 148 8.20 -14.57 5.04
C ALA A 148 6.70 -14.92 4.98
N TYR A 149 6.20 -15.33 3.81
CA TYR A 149 4.83 -15.82 3.68
C TYR A 149 4.58 -17.14 4.42
N ILE A 150 5.54 -18.07 4.41
CA ILE A 150 5.46 -19.31 5.19
C ILE A 150 5.33 -18.96 6.67
N LEU A 151 6.19 -18.10 7.23
CA LEU A 151 6.13 -17.70 8.64
C LEU A 151 4.78 -17.05 8.99
N THR A 152 4.26 -16.21 8.10
CA THR A 152 2.92 -15.59 8.24
C THR A 152 1.79 -16.62 8.25
N GLY A 153 1.96 -17.74 7.54
CA GLY A 153 0.96 -18.80 7.41
C GLY A 153 0.72 -19.60 8.68
N GLN A 154 1.61 -19.53 9.68
CA GLN A 154 1.43 -20.23 10.96
C GLN A 154 0.14 -19.75 11.64
N VAL A 155 -0.73 -20.69 12.04
CA VAL A 155 -2.02 -20.44 12.70
C VAL A 155 -1.90 -19.45 13.88
N VAL A 156 -0.87 -19.59 14.72
CA VAL A 156 -0.66 -18.67 15.86
C VAL A 156 -0.30 -17.26 15.39
N VAL A 157 0.63 -17.15 14.45
CA VAL A 157 1.09 -15.87 13.88
C VAL A 157 -0.07 -15.16 13.18
N LYS A 158 -0.86 -15.90 12.42
CA LYS A 158 -2.06 -15.43 11.73
C LYS A 158 -3.13 -14.96 12.71
N ARG A 159 -3.28 -15.63 13.87
CA ARG A 159 -4.21 -15.20 14.93
C ARG A 159 -3.84 -13.83 15.50
N TYR A 160 -2.56 -13.54 15.67
CA TYR A 160 -2.09 -12.21 16.10
C TYR A 160 -2.02 -11.20 14.94
N ASN A 161 -2.47 -11.57 13.74
CA ASN A 161 -2.44 -10.74 12.54
C ASN A 161 -1.05 -10.15 12.25
N LEU A 162 0.01 -10.91 12.52
CA LEU A 162 1.39 -10.54 12.19
C LEU A 162 1.59 -10.73 10.68
N GLU A 163 1.40 -9.65 9.93
CA GLU A 163 1.41 -9.69 8.46
C GLU A 163 2.76 -10.04 7.85
N TYR A 164 2.73 -10.50 6.59
CA TYR A 164 3.93 -10.81 5.80
C TYR A 164 4.91 -9.65 5.69
N ALA A 165 4.43 -8.41 5.75
CA ALA A 165 5.27 -7.22 5.76
C ALA A 165 6.24 -7.20 6.95
N LEU A 166 5.77 -7.60 8.15
CA LEU A 166 6.60 -7.69 9.35
C LEU A 166 7.71 -8.72 9.17
N TRP A 167 7.34 -9.94 8.76
CA TRP A 167 8.28 -11.03 8.60
C TRP A 167 9.30 -10.75 7.50
N ALA A 168 8.87 -10.17 6.39
CA ALA A 168 9.74 -9.78 5.30
C ALA A 168 10.78 -8.74 5.76
N LEU A 169 10.35 -7.69 6.45
CA LEU A 169 11.25 -6.70 7.02
C LEU A 169 12.23 -7.34 8.01
N MET A 170 11.72 -8.12 8.97
CA MET A 170 12.51 -8.76 10.02
C MET A 170 13.57 -9.73 9.47
N ILE A 171 13.21 -10.58 8.51
CA ILE A 171 14.16 -11.51 7.86
C ILE A 171 15.29 -10.72 7.20
N GLY A 172 14.96 -9.71 6.39
CA GLY A 172 15.97 -8.90 5.72
C GLY A 172 16.89 -8.18 6.70
N LEU A 173 16.30 -7.58 7.74
CA LEU A 173 16.99 -6.82 8.79
C LEU A 173 17.93 -7.71 9.61
N VAL A 174 17.49 -8.92 9.97
CA VAL A 174 18.34 -9.90 10.66
C VAL A 174 19.52 -10.29 9.78
N ILE A 175 19.30 -10.59 8.49
CA ILE A 175 20.38 -10.96 7.56
C ILE A 175 21.38 -9.82 7.39
N SER A 176 20.91 -8.61 7.09
CA SER A 176 21.77 -7.45 6.81
C SER A 176 22.63 -7.02 8.00
N ASN A 177 22.17 -7.25 9.23
CA ASN A 177 22.85 -6.83 10.45
C ASN A 177 23.60 -7.95 11.19
N THR A 178 23.49 -9.21 10.75
CA THR A 178 24.26 -10.34 11.32
C THR A 178 25.40 -10.75 10.40
N ILE A 179 25.07 -11.21 9.19
CA ILE A 179 26.03 -11.71 8.21
C ILE A 179 26.33 -10.70 7.10
N GLY A 180 25.54 -9.63 7.03
CA GLY A 180 25.62 -8.64 5.95
C GLY A 180 24.93 -9.13 4.68
N THR A 181 24.42 -8.19 3.89
CA THR A 181 23.69 -8.53 2.67
C THR A 181 24.62 -9.05 1.58
N PRO A 182 24.46 -10.30 1.12
CA PRO A 182 25.37 -10.90 0.16
C PRO A 182 25.44 -10.12 -1.15
N ASN A 183 26.66 -9.97 -1.71
CA ASN A 183 26.88 -9.16 -2.91
C ASN A 183 26.11 -9.66 -4.14
N TRP A 184 25.83 -10.96 -4.23
CA TRP A 184 25.05 -11.54 -5.33
C TRP A 184 23.55 -11.22 -5.26
N MET A 185 23.03 -10.85 -4.08
CA MET A 185 21.62 -10.43 -3.91
C MET A 185 21.40 -8.95 -4.22
N LYS A 186 22.42 -8.10 -4.01
CA LYS A 186 22.35 -6.64 -4.19
C LYS A 186 21.74 -6.19 -5.53
N PRO A 187 22.06 -6.80 -6.69
CA PRO A 187 21.45 -6.42 -7.96
C PRO A 187 19.92 -6.53 -8.00
N ALA A 188 19.33 -7.37 -7.16
CA ALA A 188 17.89 -7.61 -7.09
C ALA A 188 17.17 -6.80 -6.00
N LEU A 189 17.86 -5.96 -5.22
CA LEU A 189 17.25 -5.11 -4.19
C LEU A 189 16.59 -3.88 -4.83
N LYS A 190 15.62 -4.10 -5.72
CA LYS A 190 14.88 -3.08 -6.47
C LYS A 190 13.64 -2.62 -5.70
N THR A 191 13.86 -2.19 -4.46
CA THR A 191 12.83 -1.76 -3.51
C THR A 191 11.80 -0.83 -4.14
N GLU A 192 12.25 0.27 -4.76
CA GLU A 192 11.34 1.26 -5.34
C GLU A 192 10.56 0.71 -6.54
N LEU A 193 11.20 -0.03 -7.46
CA LEU A 193 10.52 -0.69 -8.57
C LEU A 193 9.41 -1.63 -8.07
N TYR A 194 9.70 -2.47 -7.08
CA TYR A 194 8.72 -3.41 -6.52
C TYR A 194 7.55 -2.69 -5.83
N ILE A 195 7.85 -1.66 -5.03
CA ILE A 195 6.83 -0.84 -4.36
C ILE A 195 5.93 -0.16 -5.37
N LYS A 196 6.52 0.58 -6.31
CA LYS A 196 5.79 1.38 -7.29
C LYS A 196 4.94 0.49 -8.19
N THR A 197 5.46 -0.66 -8.64
CA THR A 197 4.67 -1.63 -9.40
C THR A 197 3.52 -2.20 -8.57
N GLY A 198 3.78 -2.58 -7.31
CA GLY A 198 2.75 -3.07 -6.39
C GLY A 198 1.64 -2.04 -6.16
N LEU A 199 1.98 -0.75 -6.06
CA LEU A 199 1.01 0.35 -5.96
C LEU A 199 0.19 0.48 -7.24
N VAL A 200 0.80 0.47 -8.43
CA VAL A 200 0.04 0.52 -9.70
C VAL A 200 -0.95 -0.64 -9.80
N VAL A 201 -0.52 -1.86 -9.44
CA VAL A 201 -1.40 -3.06 -9.38
C VAL A 201 -2.51 -2.88 -8.34
N MET A 202 -2.21 -2.26 -7.19
CA MET A 202 -3.19 -1.93 -6.16
C MET A 202 -4.27 -0.95 -6.65
N GLY A 203 -3.95 -0.06 -7.59
CA GLY A 203 -4.91 0.88 -8.17
C GLY A 203 -6.18 0.20 -8.70
N ALA A 204 -6.06 -0.99 -9.29
CA ALA A 204 -7.20 -1.77 -9.78
C ALA A 204 -8.20 -2.19 -8.68
N SER A 205 -7.77 -2.25 -7.42
CA SER A 205 -8.63 -2.56 -6.27
C SER A 205 -9.37 -1.35 -5.72
N VAL A 206 -8.96 -0.14 -6.12
CA VAL A 206 -9.55 1.12 -5.70
C VAL A 206 -10.61 1.52 -6.71
N LEU A 207 -11.87 1.16 -6.40
CA LEU A 207 -13.02 1.37 -7.27
C LEU A 207 -13.84 2.58 -6.80
N PHE A 208 -13.83 3.67 -7.56
CA PHE A 208 -14.61 4.88 -7.25
C PHE A 208 -16.11 4.61 -7.22
N SER A 209 -16.60 3.71 -8.07
CA SER A 209 -18.02 3.31 -8.11
C SER A 209 -18.50 2.67 -6.81
N ARG A 210 -17.60 2.02 -6.06
CA ARG A 210 -17.94 1.47 -4.76
C ARG A 210 -18.16 2.56 -3.72
N LEU A 211 -17.58 3.76 -3.87
CA LEU A 211 -17.82 4.89 -2.95
C LEU A 211 -19.31 5.17 -2.76
N LEU A 212 -20.10 5.11 -3.83
CA LEU A 212 -21.52 5.47 -3.80
C LEU A 212 -22.42 4.39 -3.18
N ILE A 213 -21.98 3.13 -3.16
CA ILE A 213 -22.76 1.97 -2.68
C ILE A 213 -22.46 1.66 -1.20
N LEU A 214 -21.29 2.07 -0.69
CA LEU A 214 -20.74 1.63 0.61
C LEU A 214 -21.25 2.42 1.84
N GLY A 215 -22.28 3.25 1.68
CA GLY A 215 -22.93 4.01 2.75
C GLY A 215 -22.34 5.41 2.97
N LEU A 216 -23.18 6.44 2.81
CA LEU A 216 -22.83 7.84 3.05
C LEU A 216 -22.17 8.07 4.44
N PRO A 217 -22.66 7.47 5.54
CA PRO A 217 -22.03 7.64 6.86
C PRO A 217 -20.55 7.25 6.90
N GLY A 218 -20.19 6.14 6.25
CA GLY A 218 -18.80 5.65 6.20
C GLY A 218 -17.89 6.57 5.39
N ILE A 219 -18.41 7.20 4.34
CA ILE A 219 -17.66 8.18 3.53
C ILE A 219 -17.28 9.37 4.39
N TYR A 220 -18.21 9.97 5.12
CA TYR A 220 -17.90 11.13 5.97
C TYR A 220 -16.88 10.78 7.06
N VAL A 221 -17.03 9.62 7.71
CA VAL A 221 -16.04 9.13 8.69
C VAL A 221 -14.65 9.04 8.04
N ALA A 222 -14.51 8.35 6.91
CA ALA A 222 -13.22 8.19 6.28
C ALA A 222 -12.65 9.50 5.69
N TRP A 223 -13.45 10.23 4.92
CA TRP A 223 -13.00 11.36 4.08
C TRP A 223 -12.87 12.68 4.82
N VAL A 224 -13.51 12.85 5.99
CA VAL A 224 -13.32 14.04 6.83
C VAL A 224 -12.22 13.79 7.85
N VAL A 225 -12.23 12.65 8.54
CA VAL A 225 -11.27 12.36 9.62
C VAL A 225 -9.85 12.24 9.05
N THR A 226 -9.67 11.49 7.97
CA THR A 226 -8.34 11.20 7.39
C THR A 226 -7.53 12.47 7.08
N PRO A 227 -8.04 13.44 6.28
CA PRO A 227 -7.29 14.67 6.00
C PRO A 227 -7.04 15.51 7.26
N ILE A 228 -8.01 15.59 8.18
CA ILE A 228 -7.85 16.35 9.43
C ILE A 228 -6.70 15.75 10.26
N VAL A 229 -6.69 14.44 10.47
CA VAL A 229 -5.65 13.75 11.22
C VAL A 229 -4.30 13.89 10.52
N LEU A 230 -4.23 13.68 9.21
CA LEU A 230 -3.00 13.80 8.43
C LEU A 230 -2.37 15.20 8.57
N ILE A 231 -3.17 16.25 8.28
CA ILE A 231 -2.68 17.64 8.26
C ILE A 231 -2.33 18.09 9.67
N SER A 232 -3.19 17.80 10.65
CA SER A 232 -2.97 18.22 12.05
C SER A 232 -1.75 17.53 12.65
N THR A 233 -1.59 16.23 12.41
CA THR A 233 -0.45 15.46 12.94
C THR A 233 0.85 15.86 12.27
N TYR A 234 0.86 16.05 10.94
CA TYR A 234 2.04 16.57 10.25
C TYR A 234 2.44 17.96 10.75
N ALA A 235 1.46 18.86 10.94
CA ALA A 235 1.69 20.20 11.48
C ALA A 235 2.20 20.15 12.93
N PHE A 236 1.64 19.27 13.76
CA PHE A 236 2.10 19.02 15.14
C PHE A 236 3.55 18.51 15.17
N GLY A 237 3.86 17.50 14.35
CA GLY A 237 5.22 16.97 14.22
C GLY A 237 6.23 18.03 13.78
N GLN A 238 5.84 18.92 12.86
CA GLN A 238 6.75 19.92 12.31
C GLN A 238 6.90 21.16 13.20
N LYS A 239 5.81 21.66 13.78
CA LYS A 239 5.81 22.93 14.54
C LYS A 239 6.08 22.73 16.03
N ILE A 240 5.57 21.65 16.63
CA ILE A 240 5.61 21.43 18.08
C ILE A 240 6.74 20.45 18.42
N LEU A 241 6.71 19.23 17.88
CA LEU A 241 7.76 18.24 18.14
C LEU A 241 9.08 18.57 17.45
N LYS A 242 9.04 19.42 16.41
CA LYS A 242 10.19 19.81 15.59
C LYS A 242 10.95 18.57 15.14
N MET A 243 10.27 17.69 14.41
CA MET A 243 10.91 16.53 13.80
C MET A 243 11.97 16.97 12.79
N GLU A 244 13.15 16.35 12.87
CA GLU A 244 14.27 16.65 11.98
C GLU A 244 13.98 16.22 10.54
N SER A 245 13.46 14.99 10.38
CA SER A 245 13.04 14.48 9.08
C SER A 245 11.58 14.80 8.80
N ARG A 246 11.35 15.63 7.78
CA ARG A 246 10.01 15.94 7.27
C ARG A 246 9.37 14.70 6.62
N SER A 247 10.16 13.88 5.94
CA SER A 247 9.66 12.70 5.23
C SER A 247 9.20 11.65 6.22
N LEU A 248 9.98 11.41 7.29
CA LEU A 248 9.56 10.54 8.39
C LEU A 248 8.27 11.04 9.06
N ASN A 249 8.16 12.34 9.34
CA ASN A 249 6.95 12.93 9.90
C ASN A 249 5.72 12.70 8.98
N MET A 250 5.88 12.93 7.67
CA MET A 250 4.83 12.70 6.69
C MET A 250 4.42 11.23 6.62
N VAL A 251 5.39 10.31 6.54
CA VAL A 251 5.14 8.87 6.45
C VAL A 251 4.42 8.37 7.70
N ILE A 252 4.85 8.77 8.90
CA ILE A 252 4.19 8.42 10.17
C ILE A 252 2.77 9.02 10.23
N SER A 253 2.62 10.28 9.85
CA SER A 253 1.29 10.95 9.84
C SER A 253 0.32 10.26 8.89
N ALA A 254 0.77 9.88 7.70
CA ALA A 254 -0.05 9.20 6.70
C ALA A 254 -0.35 7.74 7.04
N ASP A 255 0.60 7.05 7.68
CA ASP A 255 0.40 5.69 8.19
C ASP A 255 -0.81 5.64 9.12
N MET A 256 -0.78 6.41 10.21
CA MET A 256 -1.84 6.38 11.23
C MET A 256 -3.17 7.00 10.80
N SER A 257 -3.16 7.92 9.82
CA SER A 257 -4.38 8.65 9.44
C SER A 257 -5.22 7.95 8.38
N VAL A 258 -4.64 7.02 7.61
CA VAL A 258 -5.30 6.40 6.45
C VAL A 258 -5.55 4.90 6.68
N CYS A 259 -4.58 4.05 6.35
CA CYS A 259 -4.74 2.60 6.32
C CYS A 259 -3.45 1.86 6.74
N GLY A 260 -2.61 2.52 7.53
CA GLY A 260 -1.32 1.99 7.96
C GLY A 260 -0.32 1.83 6.83
N VAL A 261 0.26 0.63 6.78
CA VAL A 261 1.42 0.29 5.96
C VAL A 261 1.27 0.67 4.49
N SER A 262 0.10 0.50 3.88
CA SER A 262 -0.08 0.86 2.45
C SER A 262 0.00 2.37 2.20
N ALA A 263 -0.47 3.19 3.14
CA ALA A 263 -0.37 4.65 3.07
C ALA A 263 1.06 5.12 3.40
N ALA A 264 1.73 4.49 4.36
CA ALA A 264 3.14 4.73 4.64
C ALA A 264 4.00 4.48 3.39
N ILE A 265 3.80 3.35 2.69
CA ILE A 265 4.49 3.03 1.44
C ILE A 265 4.19 4.07 0.35
N ALA A 266 2.92 4.38 0.12
CA ALA A 266 2.52 5.27 -0.96
C ALA A 266 3.08 6.69 -0.75
N THR A 267 2.99 7.20 0.48
CA THR A 267 3.54 8.51 0.83
C THR A 267 5.06 8.54 0.88
N ALA A 268 5.72 7.48 1.36
CA ALA A 268 7.17 7.35 1.31
C ALA A 268 7.69 7.40 -0.13
N ALA A 269 7.01 6.71 -1.05
CA ALA A 269 7.33 6.78 -2.47
C ALA A 269 7.02 8.17 -3.06
N SER A 270 5.96 8.84 -2.59
CA SER A 270 5.61 10.21 -3.04
C SER A 270 6.58 11.30 -2.56
N CYS A 271 7.10 11.19 -1.33
CA CYS A 271 8.02 12.15 -0.73
C CYS A 271 9.50 11.72 -0.77
N LYS A 272 9.81 10.61 -1.43
CA LYS A 272 11.16 10.01 -1.53
C LYS A 272 11.80 9.78 -0.15
N ALA A 273 11.02 9.25 0.79
CA ALA A 273 11.49 8.92 2.13
C ALA A 273 12.58 7.84 2.09
N LYS A 274 13.47 7.86 3.09
CA LYS A 274 14.52 6.85 3.20
C LYS A 274 13.95 5.48 3.58
N LYS A 275 14.64 4.41 3.21
CA LYS A 275 14.22 3.02 3.49
C LYS A 275 14.11 2.76 4.99
N GLU A 276 14.99 3.37 5.78
CA GLU A 276 15.01 3.26 7.23
C GLU A 276 13.82 4.00 7.87
N GLU A 277 13.39 5.13 7.28
CA GLU A 277 12.21 5.89 7.73
C GLU A 277 10.92 5.10 7.49
N LEU A 278 10.79 4.50 6.30
CA LEU A 278 9.67 3.63 5.98
C LEU A 278 9.65 2.38 6.88
N SER A 279 10.82 1.75 7.08
CA SER A 279 10.98 0.60 7.99
C SER A 279 10.52 0.94 9.42
N PHE A 280 10.95 2.10 9.91
CA PHE A 280 10.60 2.58 11.24
C PHE A 280 9.10 2.81 11.37
N ALA A 281 8.49 3.51 10.42
CA ALA A 281 7.07 3.80 10.42
C ALA A 281 6.23 2.51 10.38
N ILE A 282 6.61 1.53 9.56
CA ILE A 282 5.92 0.24 9.49
C ILE A 282 6.04 -0.53 10.80
N GLY A 283 7.22 -0.58 11.41
CA GLY A 283 7.40 -1.24 12.71
C GLY A 283 6.51 -0.62 13.79
N LEU A 284 6.40 0.71 13.82
CA LEU A 284 5.53 1.44 14.73
C LEU A 284 4.05 1.13 14.45
N SER A 285 3.65 1.19 13.18
CA SER A 285 2.31 0.89 12.69
C SER A 285 1.80 -0.49 13.14
N LEU A 286 2.60 -1.52 12.87
CA LEU A 286 2.23 -2.90 13.17
C LEU A 286 2.18 -3.16 14.68
N SER A 287 3.08 -2.54 15.45
CA SER A 287 3.06 -2.64 16.91
C SER A 287 1.77 -2.09 17.51
N PHE A 288 1.37 -0.89 17.09
CA PHE A 288 0.12 -0.28 17.55
C PHE A 288 -1.12 -1.00 17.02
N THR A 289 -1.08 -1.49 15.78
CA THR A 289 -2.17 -2.27 15.18
C THR A 289 -2.49 -3.52 15.99
N VAL A 290 -1.48 -4.28 16.42
CA VAL A 290 -1.67 -5.49 17.26
C VAL A 290 -2.31 -5.13 18.60
N ILE A 291 -1.87 -4.04 19.23
CA ILE A 291 -2.46 -3.57 20.49
C ILE A 291 -3.92 -3.18 20.29
N MET A 292 -4.19 -2.35 19.28
CA MET A 292 -5.53 -1.83 18.97
C MET A 292 -6.51 -2.94 18.59
N MET A 293 -6.04 -3.97 17.89
CA MET A 293 -6.85 -5.14 17.52
C MET A 293 -7.46 -5.85 18.74
N ILE A 294 -6.73 -5.87 19.86
CA ILE A 294 -7.16 -6.55 21.09
C ILE A 294 -7.89 -5.57 22.01
N VAL A 295 -7.35 -4.37 22.17
CA VAL A 295 -7.82 -3.39 23.17
C VAL A 295 -9.13 -2.73 22.73
N LEU A 296 -9.25 -2.34 21.45
CA LEU A 296 -10.39 -1.53 21.01
C LEU A 296 -11.74 -2.28 21.10
N PRO A 297 -11.87 -3.56 20.69
CA PRO A 297 -13.09 -4.33 20.93
C PRO A 297 -13.46 -4.44 22.42
N ALA A 298 -12.46 -4.59 23.30
CA ALA A 298 -12.69 -4.66 24.74
C ALA A 298 -13.20 -3.34 25.31
N VAL A 299 -12.63 -2.21 24.86
CA VAL A 299 -13.11 -0.86 25.22
C VAL A 299 -14.54 -0.63 24.74
N ILE A 300 -14.87 -1.02 23.51
CA ILE A 300 -16.22 -0.89 22.95
C ILE A 300 -17.25 -1.67 23.81
N LYS A 301 -16.92 -2.92 24.19
CA LYS A 301 -17.77 -3.72 25.08
C LYS A 301 -17.92 -3.09 26.46
N ALA A 302 -16.83 -2.58 27.04
CA ALA A 302 -16.84 -1.95 28.36
C ALA A 302 -17.65 -0.65 28.40
N LEU A 303 -17.65 0.13 27.31
CA LEU A 303 -18.43 1.35 27.17
C LEU A 303 -19.90 1.11 26.77
N GLY A 304 -20.30 -0.14 26.50
CA GLY A 304 -21.65 -0.47 26.03
C GLY A 304 -21.99 0.11 24.66
N ILE A 305 -20.98 0.38 23.82
CA ILE A 305 -21.17 0.92 22.47
C ILE A 305 -21.73 -0.18 21.56
N GLY A 306 -22.82 0.11 20.84
CA GLY A 306 -23.47 -0.84 19.94
C GLY A 306 -22.59 -1.30 18.76
N PRO A 307 -22.89 -2.45 18.15
CA PRO A 307 -22.01 -3.12 17.17
C PRO A 307 -21.76 -2.28 15.92
N ILE A 308 -22.76 -1.54 15.42
CA ILE A 308 -22.62 -0.69 14.23
C ILE A 308 -21.66 0.47 14.50
N LEU A 309 -21.87 1.22 15.58
CA LEU A 309 -21.01 2.34 15.96
C LEU A 309 -19.60 1.87 16.33
N GLY A 310 -19.49 0.75 17.06
CA GLY A 310 -18.21 0.11 17.39
C GLY A 310 -17.47 -0.35 16.15
N GLY A 311 -18.17 -1.00 15.21
CA GLY A 311 -17.65 -1.39 13.91
C GLY A 311 -17.13 -0.18 13.12
N ALA A 312 -17.90 0.90 13.08
CA ALA A 312 -17.49 2.12 12.40
C ALA A 312 -16.22 2.74 13.01
N TRP A 313 -16.14 2.77 14.34
CA TRP A 313 -14.98 3.28 15.06
C TRP A 313 -13.72 2.44 14.82
N MET A 314 -13.82 1.11 14.92
CA MET A 314 -12.72 0.19 14.59
C MET A 314 -12.28 0.31 13.13
N GLY A 315 -13.27 0.36 12.23
CA GLY A 315 -13.05 0.52 10.79
C GLY A 315 -12.21 1.73 10.43
N GLY A 316 -12.39 2.83 11.14
CA GLY A 316 -11.64 4.07 10.92
C GLY A 316 -10.26 4.15 11.58
N THR A 317 -9.95 3.28 12.55
CA THR A 317 -8.78 3.46 13.44
C THR A 317 -7.80 2.30 13.51
N ILE A 318 -8.20 1.07 13.18
CA ILE A 318 -7.28 -0.08 13.19
C ILE A 318 -6.55 -0.15 11.86
N ASP A 319 -5.23 0.01 11.85
CA ASP A 319 -4.44 0.25 10.63
C ASP A 319 -4.02 -1.01 9.86
N SER A 320 -4.87 -2.05 9.90
CA SER A 320 -4.75 -3.24 9.06
C SER A 320 -6.13 -3.80 8.73
N THR A 321 -6.35 -4.14 7.46
CA THR A 321 -7.58 -4.80 7.01
C THR A 321 -7.78 -6.18 7.67
N GLY A 322 -6.69 -6.91 7.95
CA GLY A 322 -6.78 -8.19 8.65
C GLY A 322 -7.14 -8.02 10.13
N ALA A 323 -6.46 -7.08 10.80
CA ALA A 323 -6.70 -6.78 12.21
C ALA A 323 -8.11 -6.24 12.44
N VAL A 324 -8.60 -5.37 11.55
CA VAL A 324 -9.93 -4.77 11.69
C VAL A 324 -11.04 -5.80 11.49
N ALA A 325 -10.85 -6.76 10.56
CA ALA A 325 -11.78 -7.86 10.36
C ALA A 325 -11.81 -8.78 11.60
N ALA A 326 -10.63 -9.15 12.12
CA ALA A 326 -10.52 -9.95 13.35
C ALA A 326 -11.17 -9.25 14.56
N SER A 327 -10.97 -7.94 14.70
CA SER A 327 -11.57 -7.12 15.76
C SER A 327 -13.08 -7.00 15.62
N GLY A 328 -13.54 -6.80 14.38
CA GLY A 328 -14.95 -6.80 13.99
C GLY A 328 -15.67 -8.08 14.40
N ALA A 329 -15.07 -9.23 14.07
CA ALA A 329 -15.62 -10.54 14.39
C ALA A 329 -15.81 -10.77 15.90
N ILE A 330 -14.99 -10.14 16.76
CA ILE A 330 -15.12 -10.21 18.22
C ILE A 330 -16.39 -9.49 18.74
N LEU A 331 -16.88 -8.48 18.00
CA LEU A 331 -18.10 -7.73 18.32
C LEU A 331 -19.35 -8.28 17.62
N GLY A 332 -19.18 -9.04 16.54
CA GLY A 332 -20.25 -9.73 15.83
C GLY A 332 -20.28 -9.43 14.32
N PRO A 333 -21.12 -10.16 13.56
CA PRO A 333 -21.13 -10.09 12.10
C PRO A 333 -21.41 -8.69 11.54
N GLU A 334 -22.33 -7.95 12.16
CA GLU A 334 -22.66 -6.57 11.77
C GLU A 334 -21.47 -5.63 11.96
N ALA A 335 -20.82 -5.71 13.13
CA ALA A 335 -19.64 -4.89 13.44
C ALA A 335 -18.49 -5.19 12.48
N GLU A 336 -18.26 -6.46 12.15
CA GLU A 336 -17.28 -6.88 11.15
C GLU A 336 -17.57 -6.29 9.77
N GLN A 337 -18.81 -6.43 9.31
CA GLN A 337 -19.22 -5.91 8.01
C GLN A 337 -19.03 -4.38 7.94
N VAL A 338 -19.46 -3.64 8.96
CA VAL A 338 -19.30 -2.18 9.02
C VAL A 338 -17.81 -1.81 9.08
N ALA A 339 -17.03 -2.48 9.93
CA ALA A 339 -15.61 -2.15 10.12
C ALA A 339 -14.78 -2.37 8.86
N ILE A 340 -14.97 -3.52 8.19
CA ILE A 340 -14.33 -3.81 6.90
C ILE A 340 -14.78 -2.79 5.85
N THR A 341 -16.06 -2.42 5.85
CA THR A 341 -16.62 -1.44 4.91
C THR A 341 -15.95 -0.07 5.06
N ILE A 342 -15.90 0.49 6.27
CA ILE A 342 -15.24 1.79 6.51
C ILE A 342 -13.75 1.72 6.14
N LYS A 343 -13.06 0.63 6.51
CA LYS A 343 -11.64 0.47 6.16
C LYS A 343 -11.43 0.42 4.65
N MET A 344 -12.31 -0.26 3.90
CA MET A 344 -12.25 -0.28 2.44
C MET A 344 -12.46 1.12 1.85
N ILE A 345 -13.34 1.93 2.41
CA ILE A 345 -13.53 3.33 1.99
C ILE A 345 -12.24 4.14 2.24
N GLN A 346 -11.60 3.98 3.40
CA GLN A 346 -10.31 4.63 3.68
C GLN A 346 -9.21 4.23 2.70
N ASN A 347 -9.16 2.97 2.26
CA ASN A 347 -8.15 2.52 1.29
C ASN A 347 -8.23 3.28 -0.06
N ILE A 348 -9.38 3.85 -0.40
CA ILE A 348 -9.55 4.67 -1.61
C ILE A 348 -8.77 5.98 -1.49
N LEU A 349 -8.64 6.51 -0.27
CA LEU A 349 -7.89 7.74 0.00
C LEU A 349 -6.38 7.57 -0.19
N ILE A 350 -5.83 6.36 -0.27
CA ILE A 350 -4.40 6.14 -0.49
C ILE A 350 -3.93 6.88 -1.75
N GLY A 351 -4.68 6.78 -2.85
CA GLY A 351 -4.34 7.46 -4.11
C GLY A 351 -4.40 8.98 -4.00
N VAL A 352 -5.45 9.49 -3.35
CA VAL A 352 -5.67 10.92 -3.13
C VAL A 352 -4.58 11.49 -2.23
N THR A 353 -4.25 10.81 -1.14
CA THR A 353 -3.19 11.19 -0.20
C THR A 353 -1.82 11.11 -0.87
N ALA A 354 -1.50 10.04 -1.60
CA ALA A 354 -0.23 9.92 -2.31
C ALA A 354 -0.04 11.04 -3.34
N PHE A 355 -1.10 11.38 -4.08
CA PHE A 355 -1.11 12.52 -5.00
C PHE A 355 -0.94 13.85 -4.27
N GLY A 356 -1.73 14.11 -3.22
CA GLY A 356 -1.66 15.33 -2.43
C GLY A 356 -0.30 15.53 -1.77
N VAL A 357 0.30 14.46 -1.24
CA VAL A 357 1.66 14.48 -0.69
C VAL A 357 2.69 14.75 -1.77
N ALA A 358 2.60 14.11 -2.94
CA ALA A 358 3.52 14.36 -4.05
C ALA A 358 3.48 15.83 -4.50
N VAL A 359 2.27 16.38 -4.69
CA VAL A 359 2.09 17.80 -5.04
C VAL A 359 2.64 18.70 -3.93
N PHE A 360 2.30 18.43 -2.67
CA PHE A 360 2.79 19.20 -1.54
C PHE A 360 4.33 19.19 -1.45
N TRP A 361 4.94 18.02 -1.67
CA TRP A 361 6.39 17.84 -1.58
C TRP A 361 7.13 18.64 -2.64
N VAL A 362 6.72 18.46 -3.89
CA VAL A 362 7.35 19.10 -5.05
C VAL A 362 7.10 20.61 -5.02
N SER A 363 5.89 21.07 -4.69
CA SER A 363 5.54 22.49 -4.76
C SER A 363 6.02 23.31 -3.57
N PHE A 364 6.07 22.74 -2.35
CA PHE A 364 6.34 23.51 -1.13
C PHE A 364 7.63 23.11 -0.40
N ILE A 365 7.97 21.82 -0.37
CA ILE A 365 9.13 21.33 0.39
C ILE A 365 10.41 21.50 -0.42
N GLU A 366 10.46 20.91 -1.62
CA GLU A 366 11.67 20.98 -2.46
C GLU A 366 11.96 22.43 -2.91
N THR A 367 10.93 23.23 -3.22
CA THR A 367 11.06 24.66 -3.56
C THR A 367 11.73 25.50 -2.47
N LYS A 368 11.42 25.22 -1.19
CA LYS A 368 12.03 25.92 -0.06
C LYS A 368 13.51 25.57 0.13
N GLU A 369 13.92 24.39 -0.32
CA GLU A 369 15.30 23.93 -0.22
C GLU A 369 16.14 24.41 -1.42
N SER A 370 15.54 24.56 -2.61
CA SER A 370 16.24 25.03 -3.81
C SER A 370 16.18 26.53 -4.06
N ASN A 371 15.38 27.30 -3.29
CA ASN A 371 15.19 28.76 -3.40
C ASN A 371 14.79 29.30 -4.81
N ILE A 372 14.47 28.39 -5.74
CA ILE A 372 13.99 28.64 -7.10
C ILE A 372 12.54 28.19 -7.13
N LYS A 373 11.61 29.06 -7.55
CA LYS A 373 10.22 28.67 -7.79
C LYS A 373 10.19 27.73 -9.01
N PRO A 374 9.86 26.44 -8.85
CA PRO A 374 9.87 25.52 -9.97
C PRO A 374 8.78 25.91 -10.96
N ASP A 375 9.14 25.94 -12.24
CA ASP A 375 8.20 26.05 -13.35
C ASP A 375 7.21 24.87 -13.31
N ALA A 376 6.01 25.01 -13.86
CA ALA A 376 5.01 23.94 -13.92
C ALA A 376 5.57 22.67 -14.59
N TRP A 377 6.50 22.86 -15.54
CA TRP A 377 7.21 21.78 -16.20
C TRP A 377 8.22 21.05 -15.29
N GLU A 378 8.86 21.76 -14.36
CA GLU A 378 9.76 21.17 -13.37
C GLU A 378 8.98 20.39 -12.31
N ILE A 379 7.80 20.89 -11.91
CA ILE A 379 6.87 20.15 -11.06
C ILE A 379 6.48 18.85 -11.75
N TRP A 380 6.17 18.88 -13.04
CA TRP A 380 5.88 17.68 -13.81
C TRP A 380 7.06 16.70 -13.76
N TYR A 381 8.29 17.09 -14.04
CA TYR A 381 9.43 16.15 -14.01
C TYR A 381 9.70 15.55 -12.64
N ARG A 382 9.55 16.33 -11.57
CA ARG A 382 9.77 15.87 -10.19
C ARG A 382 8.61 15.01 -9.66
N PHE A 383 7.42 15.12 -10.28
CA PHE A 383 6.24 14.38 -9.88
C PHE A 383 6.41 12.86 -10.08
N PRO A 384 6.22 12.03 -9.03
CA PRO A 384 6.38 10.58 -9.12
C PRO A 384 5.39 9.95 -10.12
N LYS A 385 5.90 9.36 -11.21
CA LYS A 385 5.04 8.92 -12.33
C LYS A 385 4.23 7.68 -12.00
N PHE A 386 4.65 6.89 -11.03
CA PHE A 386 3.88 5.74 -10.57
C PHE A 386 2.51 6.15 -10.01
N VAL A 387 2.36 7.36 -9.45
CA VAL A 387 1.08 7.88 -8.95
C VAL A 387 0.08 8.03 -10.09
N LEU A 388 0.53 8.43 -11.27
CA LEU A 388 -0.31 8.48 -12.47
C LEU A 388 -0.76 7.06 -12.84
N GLY A 389 0.15 6.08 -12.85
CA GLY A 389 -0.21 4.68 -13.10
C GLY A 389 -1.23 4.13 -12.11
N PHE A 390 -1.11 4.47 -10.83
CA PHE A 390 -2.09 4.12 -9.80
C PHE A 390 -3.47 4.72 -10.11
N ILE A 391 -3.54 6.03 -10.37
CA ILE A 391 -4.80 6.75 -10.64
C ILE A 391 -5.43 6.24 -11.93
N THR A 392 -4.63 6.05 -12.98
CA THR A 392 -5.10 5.52 -14.26
C THR A 392 -5.66 4.10 -14.10
N ALA A 393 -4.96 3.20 -13.37
CA ALA A 393 -5.48 1.88 -13.08
C ALA A 393 -6.81 1.94 -12.31
N SER A 394 -6.89 2.77 -11.27
CA SER A 394 -8.12 2.97 -10.49
C SER A 394 -9.28 3.49 -11.35
N ALA A 395 -9.02 4.48 -12.21
CA ALA A 395 -10.02 5.03 -13.11
C ALA A 395 -10.50 3.99 -14.13
N ILE A 396 -9.58 3.30 -14.82
CA ILE A 396 -9.92 2.27 -15.82
C ILE A 396 -10.74 1.15 -15.18
N PHE A 397 -10.32 0.60 -14.04
CA PHE A 397 -11.04 -0.49 -13.40
C PHE A 397 -12.37 -0.05 -12.79
N SER A 398 -12.50 1.22 -12.38
CA SER A 398 -13.79 1.80 -11.99
C SER A 398 -14.74 1.93 -13.18
N LEU A 399 -14.24 2.36 -14.35
CA LEU A 399 -15.03 2.41 -15.58
C LEU A 399 -15.44 1.01 -16.03
N LEU A 400 -14.53 0.04 -16.00
CA LEU A 400 -14.84 -1.36 -16.30
C LEU A 400 -15.89 -1.92 -15.34
N TYR A 401 -15.81 -1.60 -14.04
CA TYR A 401 -16.81 -2.05 -13.08
C TYR A 401 -18.23 -1.57 -13.42
N VAL A 402 -18.36 -0.33 -13.92
CA VAL A 402 -19.68 0.30 -14.18
C VAL A 402 -20.19 0.02 -15.58
N TYR A 403 -19.34 0.14 -16.60
CA TYR A 403 -19.76 0.14 -18.01
C TYR A 403 -19.59 -1.21 -18.69
N LEU A 404 -18.76 -2.11 -18.17
CA LEU A 404 -18.69 -3.47 -18.69
C LEU A 404 -19.90 -4.26 -18.19
N GLN A 405 -20.63 -4.91 -19.08
CA GLN A 405 -21.72 -5.81 -18.69
C GLN A 405 -21.14 -6.97 -17.86
N GLY A 406 -21.66 -7.17 -16.65
CA GLY A 406 -21.11 -8.12 -15.66
C GLY A 406 -19.80 -7.65 -14.99
N GLY A 407 -19.36 -6.41 -15.23
CA GLY A 407 -18.13 -5.85 -14.68
C GLY A 407 -18.08 -5.83 -13.15
N ASP A 408 -19.23 -5.70 -12.49
CA ASP A 408 -19.37 -5.71 -11.04
C ASP A 408 -19.09 -7.08 -10.40
N VAL A 409 -19.12 -8.16 -11.19
CA VAL A 409 -18.72 -9.51 -10.77
C VAL A 409 -17.29 -9.82 -11.23
N VAL A 410 -16.98 -9.48 -12.49
CA VAL A 410 -15.70 -9.79 -13.14
C VAL A 410 -14.53 -9.05 -12.51
N VAL A 411 -14.65 -7.73 -12.32
CA VAL A 411 -13.56 -6.90 -11.79
C VAL A 411 -13.19 -7.31 -10.36
N PRO A 412 -14.13 -7.47 -9.40
CA PRO A 412 -13.78 -7.90 -8.06
C PRO A 412 -13.17 -9.31 -7.99
N ALA A 413 -13.64 -10.25 -8.82
CA ALA A 413 -13.07 -11.60 -8.90
C ALA A 413 -11.61 -11.55 -9.34
N MET A 414 -11.31 -10.85 -10.45
CA MET A 414 -9.95 -10.68 -10.95
C MET A 414 -9.05 -9.96 -9.94
N VAL A 415 -9.55 -8.90 -9.31
CA VAL A 415 -8.79 -8.17 -8.28
C VAL A 415 -8.44 -9.09 -7.11
N LYS A 416 -9.42 -9.84 -6.59
CA LYS A 416 -9.26 -10.70 -5.41
C LYS A 416 -8.34 -11.89 -5.68
N GLU A 417 -8.47 -12.52 -6.84
CA GLU A 417 -7.86 -13.82 -7.14
C GLU A 417 -6.56 -13.72 -7.95
N SER A 418 -6.31 -12.59 -8.62
CA SER A 418 -5.11 -12.40 -9.46
C SER A 418 -4.29 -11.18 -9.02
N SER A 419 -4.83 -9.97 -9.13
CA SER A 419 -4.10 -8.73 -8.82
C SER A 419 -3.59 -8.69 -7.37
N LYS A 420 -4.41 -9.13 -6.40
CA LYS A 420 -4.02 -9.21 -4.98
C LYS A 420 -2.84 -10.15 -4.73
N VAL A 421 -2.66 -11.19 -5.55
CA VAL A 421 -1.52 -12.10 -5.44
C VAL A 421 -0.24 -11.38 -5.81
N PHE A 422 -0.19 -10.79 -7.02
CA PHE A 422 0.96 -10.01 -7.49
C PHE A 422 1.29 -8.83 -6.58
N ARG A 423 0.28 -8.02 -6.21
CA ARG A 423 0.46 -6.90 -5.28
C ARG A 423 1.18 -7.33 -4.01
N GLY A 424 0.71 -8.41 -3.38
CA GLY A 424 1.32 -8.87 -2.14
C GLY A 424 2.73 -9.43 -2.35
N TRP A 425 3.01 -10.10 -3.47
CA TRP A 425 4.37 -10.54 -3.78
C TRP A 425 5.32 -9.36 -3.99
N PHE A 426 4.91 -8.34 -4.74
CA PHE A 426 5.74 -7.16 -4.99
C PHE A 426 6.01 -6.36 -3.72
N PHE A 427 5.01 -6.18 -2.85
CA PHE A 427 5.25 -5.60 -1.53
C PHE A 427 6.14 -6.48 -0.65
N CYS A 428 5.98 -7.80 -0.67
CA CYS A 428 6.86 -8.70 0.10
C CYS A 428 8.32 -8.62 -0.38
N LEU A 429 8.55 -8.65 -1.70
CA LEU A 429 9.87 -8.47 -2.30
C LEU A 429 10.48 -7.11 -1.94
N ALA A 430 9.68 -6.05 -1.94
CA ALA A 430 10.08 -4.74 -1.48
C ALA A 430 10.50 -4.74 -0.01
N PHE A 431 9.71 -5.33 0.89
CA PHE A 431 10.02 -5.36 2.31
C PHE A 431 11.24 -6.20 2.66
N ILE A 432 11.42 -7.34 1.98
CA ILE A 432 12.68 -8.10 2.06
C ILE A 432 13.84 -7.22 1.62
N SER A 433 13.70 -6.52 0.50
CA SER A 433 14.76 -5.65 -0.04
C SER A 433 15.08 -4.50 0.91
N ILE A 434 14.05 -3.85 1.47
CA ILE A 434 14.18 -2.83 2.51
C ILE A 434 14.94 -3.38 3.71
N GLY A 435 14.54 -4.52 4.26
CA GLY A 435 15.23 -5.13 5.41
C GLY A 435 16.69 -5.44 5.11
N LEU A 436 16.98 -5.99 3.92
CA LEU A 436 18.33 -6.29 3.45
C LEU A 436 19.18 -5.02 3.23
N GLU A 437 18.58 -3.85 3.06
CA GLU A 437 19.30 -2.59 2.89
C GLU A 437 19.35 -1.76 4.18
N THR A 438 18.51 -2.09 5.17
CA THR A 438 18.35 -1.33 6.42
C THR A 438 19.42 -1.67 7.44
N ASN A 439 19.99 -0.63 8.05
CA ASN A 439 20.96 -0.75 9.14
C ASN A 439 20.30 -0.44 10.50
N PHE A 440 20.38 -1.38 11.46
CA PHE A 440 19.82 -1.20 12.81
C PHE A 440 20.38 0.03 13.53
N ARG A 441 21.66 0.37 13.30
CA ARG A 441 22.29 1.53 13.93
C ARG A 441 21.68 2.84 13.43
N GLU A 442 21.25 2.88 12.17
CA GLU A 442 20.53 4.04 11.61
C GLU A 442 19.10 4.08 12.09
N LEU A 443 18.42 2.93 12.13
CA LEU A 443 17.08 2.80 12.71
C LEU A 443 17.03 3.27 14.17
N ALA A 444 18.05 2.91 14.96
CA ALA A 444 18.17 3.31 16.36
C ALA A 444 18.30 4.84 16.54
N LYS A 445 18.75 5.59 15.53
CA LYS A 445 18.78 7.06 15.60
C LYS A 445 17.36 7.63 15.72
N PHE A 446 16.36 7.01 15.09
CA PHE A 446 14.97 7.45 15.18
C PHE A 446 14.32 7.15 16.53
N LEU A 447 14.82 6.13 17.25
CA LEU A 447 14.39 5.85 18.63
C LEU A 447 14.95 6.88 19.62
N LYS A 448 16.13 7.47 19.32
CA LYS A 448 16.74 8.49 20.18
C LYS A 448 15.89 9.76 20.17
N GLY A 449 15.33 10.10 21.34
CA GLY A 449 14.54 11.31 21.55
C GLY A 449 13.03 11.11 21.52
N GLY A 450 12.52 9.90 21.23
CA GLY A 450 11.10 9.52 21.40
C GLY A 450 10.08 10.29 20.56
N LYS A 451 10.48 11.33 19.81
CA LYS A 451 9.58 12.20 19.04
C LYS A 451 8.68 11.42 18.06
N PRO A 452 9.18 10.44 17.29
CA PRO A 452 8.31 9.66 16.40
C PRO A 452 7.24 8.86 17.15
N LEU A 453 7.58 8.32 18.32
CA LEU A 453 6.62 7.61 19.17
C LEU A 453 5.58 8.57 19.76
N ILE A 454 5.99 9.74 20.24
CA ILE A 454 5.08 10.77 20.75
C ILE A 454 4.13 11.23 19.64
N LEU A 455 4.66 11.47 18.42
CA LEU A 455 3.85 11.81 17.26
C LEU A 455 2.78 10.76 17.01
N TYR A 456 3.17 9.48 17.02
CA TYR A 456 2.26 8.37 16.79
C TYR A 456 1.20 8.24 17.89
N VAL A 457 1.59 8.30 19.15
CA VAL A 457 0.64 8.21 20.28
C VAL A 457 -0.35 9.38 20.26
N CYS A 458 0.13 10.62 20.09
CA CYS A 458 -0.74 11.79 20.05
C CYS A 458 -1.65 11.80 18.81
N GLY A 459 -1.11 11.49 17.64
CA GLY A 459 -1.88 11.44 16.40
C GLY A 459 -2.89 10.29 16.40
N GLN A 460 -2.52 9.11 16.93
CA GLN A 460 -3.46 8.00 17.06
C GLN A 460 -4.55 8.27 18.09
N SER A 461 -4.23 8.98 19.18
CA SER A 461 -5.24 9.45 20.14
C SER A 461 -6.21 10.44 19.49
N LEU A 462 -5.71 11.39 18.69
CA LEU A 462 -6.55 12.29 17.90
C LEU A 462 -7.43 11.49 16.93
N ASN A 463 -6.86 10.52 16.21
CA ASN A 463 -7.59 9.69 15.26
C ASN A 463 -8.71 8.89 15.96
N LEU A 464 -8.42 8.28 17.10
CA LEU A 464 -9.39 7.56 17.94
C LEU A 464 -10.57 8.44 18.34
N LEU A 465 -10.29 9.61 18.92
CA LEU A 465 -11.33 10.53 19.41
C LEU A 465 -12.15 11.12 18.26
N LEU A 466 -11.48 11.57 17.20
CA LEU A 466 -12.14 12.20 16.06
C LEU A 466 -12.96 11.18 15.27
N THR A 467 -12.47 9.96 15.09
CA THR A 467 -13.24 8.88 14.46
C THR A 467 -14.46 8.50 15.29
N LEU A 468 -14.33 8.37 16.61
CA LEU A 468 -15.48 8.08 17.47
C LEU A 468 -16.55 9.18 17.37
N LEU A 469 -16.12 10.44 17.47
CA LEU A 469 -17.01 11.60 17.33
C LEU A 469 -17.72 11.60 15.98
N MET A 470 -16.97 11.41 14.89
CA MET A 470 -17.55 11.41 13.55
C MET A 470 -18.46 10.20 13.33
N ALA A 471 -18.07 9.02 13.79
CA ALA A 471 -18.90 7.82 13.71
C ALA A 471 -20.21 8.00 14.50
N TRP A 472 -20.16 8.60 15.69
CA TRP A 472 -21.34 8.91 16.48
C TRP A 472 -22.24 9.93 15.76
N LEU A 473 -21.70 11.04 15.27
CA LEU A 473 -22.45 12.04 14.51
C LEU A 473 -23.14 11.41 13.29
N MET A 474 -22.40 10.64 12.50
CA MET A 474 -22.92 10.11 11.25
C MET A 474 -23.92 8.97 11.46
N PHE A 475 -23.60 7.99 12.31
CA PHE A 475 -24.42 6.79 12.48
C PHE A 475 -25.53 6.93 13.52
N SER A 476 -25.38 7.83 14.50
CA SER A 476 -26.37 7.99 15.60
C SER A 476 -27.20 9.26 15.50
N VAL A 477 -26.74 10.30 14.79
CA VAL A 477 -27.43 11.59 14.69
C VAL A 477 -27.97 11.84 13.29
N PHE A 478 -27.11 11.98 12.28
CA PHE A 478 -27.53 12.42 10.94
C PHE A 478 -28.21 11.33 10.10
N TYR A 479 -27.76 10.09 10.20
CA TYR A 479 -28.26 8.98 9.36
C TYR A 479 -28.90 7.87 10.19
N LYS A 480 -29.38 8.19 11.40
CA LYS A 480 -29.97 7.22 12.33
C LYS A 480 -31.07 6.37 11.67
N ASP A 481 -31.98 7.01 10.93
CA ASP A 481 -33.11 6.33 10.31
C ASP A 481 -32.66 5.38 9.19
N VAL A 482 -31.70 5.82 8.37
CA VAL A 482 -31.09 5.01 7.30
C VAL A 482 -30.36 3.80 7.88
N VAL A 483 -29.61 3.99 8.98
CA VAL A 483 -28.88 2.90 9.64
C VAL A 483 -29.87 1.89 10.23
N ASN A 484 -30.93 2.35 10.88
CA ASN A 484 -31.95 1.46 11.43
C ASN A 484 -32.68 0.66 10.34
N GLU A 485 -32.96 1.26 9.19
CA GLU A 485 -33.63 0.58 8.08
C GLU A 485 -32.75 -0.51 7.42
N VAL A 486 -31.43 -0.30 7.41
CA VAL A 486 -30.46 -1.24 6.82
C VAL A 486 -30.15 -2.41 7.75
N PHE A 487 -30.09 -2.19 9.07
CA PHE A 487 -29.62 -3.19 10.02
C PHE A 487 -30.71 -3.84 10.89
N ASN A 488 -31.93 -3.28 10.98
CA ASN A 488 -33.06 -3.91 11.70
C ASN A 488 -34.05 -4.65 10.76
N LYS A 489 -33.57 -5.20 9.64
CA LYS A 489 -34.38 -6.05 8.73
C LYS A 489 -34.15 -7.53 8.95
#